data_AF-A0A3N5LG42-F1
#
_entry.id   AF-A0A3N5LG42-F1
#
_cell.length_a   1.000
_cell.length_b   1.000
_cell.length_c   1.000
_cell.angle_alpha   90.00
_cell.angle_beta   90.00
_cell.angle_gamma   90.00
#
_symmetry.space_group_name_H-M   'P 1'
#
loop_
_entity.id
_entity.type
_entity.pdbx_description
1 polymer ?
#
loop_
_entity_poly.entity_id
_entity_poly.type
_entity_poly.pdbx_seq_one_letter_code
_entity_poly.pdbx_strand_id
1 'polypeptide(L)'
;MELKTKRLAGLLFIILPTVAFGGVSLLSMLIDPDSGYMQNKLRQDLWRAGHAHAGVLLILSLLILRYVDQANLSGSLKGFIRIGVPIAAIMLPLAFFLSVLDKDATEPNAMIYLAYAGFVMLIITLILLGYGLMKKNV
;
A
#
# COMPACT_ATOMS: atom_id res chain seq x y z
N MET A 1 21.14 -10.88 2.22
CA MET A 1 20.35 -9.68 1.89
C MET A 1 21.31 -8.55 1.55
N GLU A 2 21.18 -7.92 0.39
CA GLU A 2 21.99 -6.78 -0.05
C GLU A 2 21.80 -5.56 0.88
N LEU A 3 22.81 -4.70 1.00
CA LEU A 3 22.78 -3.54 1.91
C LEU A 3 21.60 -2.59 1.61
N LYS A 4 21.32 -2.32 0.33
CA LYS A 4 20.19 -1.49 -0.08
C LYS A 4 18.83 -2.08 0.33
N THR A 5 18.69 -3.41 0.24
CA THR A 5 17.50 -4.14 0.70
C THR A 5 17.36 -4.03 2.23
N LYS A 6 18.48 -4.20 2.97
CA LYS A 6 18.49 -4.05 4.44
C LYS A 6 18.09 -2.64 4.89
N ARG A 7 18.64 -1.60 4.25
CA ARG A 7 18.33 -0.19 4.57
C ARG A 7 16.86 0.13 4.29
N LEU A 8 16.34 -0.32 3.15
CA LEU A 8 14.93 -0.12 2.81
C LEU A 8 14.01 -0.84 3.79
N ALA A 9 14.33 -2.09 4.18
CA ALA A 9 13.56 -2.80 5.20
C ALA A 9 13.57 -2.05 6.54
N GLY A 10 14.72 -1.53 6.98
CA GLY A 10 14.82 -0.69 8.18
C GLY A 10 13.95 0.57 8.11
N LEU A 11 13.96 1.27 6.98
CA LEU A 11 13.08 2.41 6.74
C LEU A 11 11.60 2.02 6.79
N LEU A 12 11.22 0.90 6.17
CA LEU A 12 9.84 0.41 6.20
C LEU A 12 9.38 0.02 7.61
N PHE A 13 10.26 -0.52 8.47
CA PHE A 13 9.93 -0.75 9.88
C PHE A 13 9.72 0.54 10.66
N ILE A 14 10.41 1.63 10.32
CA ILE A 14 10.19 2.96 10.91
C ILE A 14 8.86 3.56 10.42
N ILE A 15 8.51 3.32 9.16
CA ILE A 15 7.26 3.81 8.55
C ILE A 15 6.05 2.99 9.02
N LEU A 16 6.17 1.68 9.22
CA LEU A 16 5.03 0.80 9.55
C LEU A 16 4.16 1.30 10.72
N PRO A 17 4.71 1.82 11.84
CA PRO A 17 3.92 2.43 12.90
C PRO A 17 2.99 3.56 12.46
N THR A 18 3.28 4.26 11.35
CA THR A 18 2.39 5.34 10.87
C THR A 18 1.02 4.82 10.43
N VAL A 19 0.87 3.53 10.16
CA VAL A 19 -0.45 2.89 9.91
C VAL A 19 -1.38 3.06 11.11
N ALA A 20 -0.84 3.14 12.33
CA ALA A 20 -1.62 3.39 13.53
C ALA A 20 -2.39 4.72 13.47
N PHE A 21 -1.86 5.76 12.81
CA PHE A 21 -2.61 7.02 12.62
C PHE A 21 -3.90 6.80 11.84
N GLY A 22 -3.88 5.98 10.77
CA GLY A 22 -5.10 5.62 10.04
C GLY A 22 -6.10 4.86 10.91
N GLY A 23 -5.61 3.97 11.79
CA GLY A 23 -6.45 3.24 12.74
C GLY A 23 -7.07 4.14 13.80
N VAL A 24 -6.29 5.08 14.35
CA VAL A 24 -6.78 6.09 15.31
C VAL A 24 -7.79 7.02 14.64
N SER A 25 -7.59 7.45 13.40
CA SER A 25 -8.57 8.25 12.66
C SER A 25 -9.88 7.51 12.45
N LEU A 26 -9.83 6.23 12.06
CA LEU A 26 -11.02 5.37 11.96
C LEU A 26 -11.73 5.23 13.31
N LEU A 27 -10.98 4.95 14.39
CA LEU A 27 -11.54 4.85 15.72
C LEU A 27 -12.20 6.16 16.16
N SER A 28 -11.54 7.30 15.92
CA SER A 28 -12.04 8.63 16.25
C SER A 28 -13.36 8.92 15.54
N MET A 29 -13.45 8.62 14.23
CA MET A 29 -14.70 8.77 13.47
C MET A 29 -15.79 7.79 13.91
N LEU A 30 -15.43 6.59 14.40
CA LEU A 30 -16.41 5.61 14.88
C LEU A 30 -17.03 6.01 16.22
N ILE A 31 -16.23 6.59 17.12
CA ILE A 31 -16.68 6.97 18.47
C ILE A 31 -17.31 8.36 18.53
N ASP A 32 -17.02 9.23 17.55
CA ASP A 32 -17.59 10.57 17.44
C ASP A 32 -18.92 10.53 16.63
N PRO A 33 -20.08 10.74 17.29
CA PRO A 33 -21.38 10.74 16.62
C PRO A 33 -21.54 11.85 15.56
N ASP A 34 -20.80 12.96 15.72
CA ASP A 34 -20.92 14.14 14.86
C ASP A 34 -19.98 14.08 13.64
N SER A 35 -19.15 13.03 13.55
CA SER A 35 -18.17 12.85 12.46
C SER A 35 -18.79 12.64 11.07
N GLY A 36 -20.08 12.32 10.99
CA GLY A 36 -20.77 11.95 9.74
C GLY A 36 -20.39 10.58 9.19
N TYR A 37 -19.52 9.82 9.87
CA TYR A 37 -18.97 8.57 9.36
C TYR A 37 -19.99 7.42 9.34
N MET A 38 -20.82 7.32 10.38
CA MET A 38 -21.83 6.26 10.47
C MET A 38 -22.99 6.45 9.49
N GLN A 39 -23.16 7.64 8.94
CA GLN A 39 -24.21 8.01 8.01
C GLN A 39 -23.82 7.77 6.54
N ASN A 40 -22.52 7.59 6.25
CA ASN A 40 -22.01 7.43 4.89
C ASN A 40 -21.31 6.08 4.69
N LYS A 41 -22.03 5.12 4.06
CA LYS A 41 -21.50 3.78 3.78
C LYS A 41 -20.30 3.78 2.83
N LEU A 42 -20.33 4.63 1.79
CA LEU A 42 -19.21 4.75 0.85
C LEU A 42 -17.93 5.19 1.57
N ARG A 43 -18.04 6.19 2.45
CA ARG A 43 -16.93 6.66 3.28
C ARG A 43 -16.43 5.58 4.23
N GLN A 44 -17.32 4.79 4.83
CA GLN A 44 -16.91 3.65 5.66
C GLN A 44 -16.09 2.62 4.89
N ASP A 45 -16.59 2.22 3.72
CA ASP A 45 -15.96 1.17 2.92
C ASP A 45 -14.57 1.62 2.42
N LEU A 46 -14.45 2.85 1.92
CA LEU A 46 -13.18 3.38 1.43
C LEU A 46 -12.17 3.65 2.55
N TRP A 47 -12.58 4.21 3.69
CA TRP A 47 -11.63 4.42 4.79
C TRP A 47 -11.16 3.10 5.41
N ARG A 48 -12.04 2.09 5.55
CA ARG A 48 -11.63 0.74 5.97
C ARG A 48 -10.66 0.14 4.96
N ALA A 49 -10.95 0.24 3.66
CA ALA A 49 -10.06 -0.23 2.60
C ALA A 49 -8.69 0.48 2.63
N GLY A 50 -8.67 1.80 2.83
CA GLY A 50 -7.45 2.59 2.94
C GLY A 50 -6.55 2.13 4.09
N HIS A 51 -7.11 1.96 5.29
CA HIS A 51 -6.34 1.48 6.44
C HIS A 51 -5.84 0.05 6.25
N ALA A 52 -6.70 -0.85 5.75
CA ALA A 52 -6.35 -2.25 5.51
C ALA A 52 -5.19 -2.38 4.50
N HIS A 53 -5.27 -1.65 3.37
CA HIS A 53 -4.23 -1.68 2.35
C HIS A 53 -2.91 -1.07 2.83
N ALA A 54 -2.94 -0.01 3.64
CA ALA A 54 -1.72 0.59 4.21
C ALA A 54 -0.92 -0.44 5.03
N GLY A 55 -1.59 -1.16 5.93
CA GLY A 55 -0.94 -2.18 6.78
C GLY A 55 -0.45 -3.38 5.99
N VAL A 56 -1.33 -4.03 5.23
CA VAL A 56 -1.00 -5.27 4.52
C VAL A 56 0.07 -5.05 3.45
N LEU A 57 0.07 -3.92 2.74
CA LEU A 57 1.06 -3.66 1.69
C LEU A 57 2.42 -3.26 2.25
N LEU A 58 2.50 -2.61 3.41
CA LEU A 58 3.79 -2.40 4.08
C LEU A 58 4.39 -3.72 4.60
N ILE A 59 3.55 -4.63 5.12
CA ILE A 59 4.00 -5.98 5.49
C ILE A 59 4.45 -6.76 4.24
N LEU A 60 3.67 -6.72 3.17
CA LEU A 60 4.03 -7.33 1.89
C LEU A 60 5.32 -6.74 1.33
N SER A 61 5.55 -5.44 1.51
CA SER A 61 6.80 -4.78 1.14
C SER A 61 8.00 -5.42 1.86
N LEU A 62 7.90 -5.62 3.17
CA LEU A 62 8.95 -6.31 3.94
C LEU A 62 9.14 -7.76 3.46
N LEU A 63 8.05 -8.46 3.12
CA LEU A 63 8.10 -9.83 2.61
C LEU A 63 8.82 -9.92 1.26
N ILE A 64 8.47 -9.07 0.27
CA ILE A 64 9.11 -9.14 -1.05
C ILE A 64 10.62 -8.84 -0.99
N LEU A 65 11.06 -7.99 -0.06
CA LEU A 65 12.48 -7.70 0.14
C LEU A 65 13.27 -8.94 0.56
N ARG A 66 12.64 -9.92 1.22
CA ARG A 66 13.28 -11.19 1.57
C ARG A 66 13.64 -12.03 0.34
N TYR A 67 12.92 -11.87 -0.76
CA TYR A 67 13.02 -12.68 -1.98
C TYR A 67 13.70 -11.97 -3.14
N VAL A 68 13.60 -10.64 -3.24
CA VAL A 68 14.06 -9.89 -4.43
C VAL A 68 15.54 -10.09 -4.77
N ASP A 69 16.39 -10.25 -3.75
CA ASP A 69 17.82 -10.48 -3.94
C ASP A 69 18.09 -11.86 -4.60
N GLN A 70 17.22 -12.83 -4.35
CA GLN A 70 17.30 -14.21 -4.84
C GLN A 70 16.71 -14.39 -6.25
N ALA A 71 15.91 -13.44 -6.74
CA ALA A 71 15.31 -13.52 -8.07
C ALA A 71 16.37 -13.44 -9.18
N ASN A 72 16.23 -14.23 -10.24
CA ASN A 72 17.10 -14.19 -11.41
C ASN A 72 16.66 -13.07 -12.38
N LEU A 73 16.88 -11.82 -11.96
CA LEU A 73 16.51 -10.61 -12.68
C LEU A 73 17.68 -9.62 -12.76
N SER A 74 17.64 -8.72 -13.73
CA SER A 74 18.60 -7.62 -13.82
C SER A 74 18.56 -6.72 -12.58
N GLY A 75 19.66 -6.02 -12.31
CA GLY A 75 19.74 -5.11 -11.16
C GLY A 75 18.69 -4.01 -11.17
N SER A 76 18.30 -3.52 -12.36
CA SER A 76 17.25 -2.50 -12.53
C SER A 76 15.86 -3.04 -12.18
N LEU A 77 15.51 -4.25 -12.66
CA LEU A 77 14.23 -4.90 -12.32
C LEU A 77 14.14 -5.22 -10.83
N LYS A 78 15.22 -5.72 -10.21
CA LYS A 78 15.29 -5.87 -8.75
C LYS A 78 15.11 -4.53 -8.04
N GLY A 79 15.66 -3.44 -8.59
CA GLY A 79 15.48 -2.07 -8.08
C GLY A 79 14.01 -1.64 -8.10
N PHE A 80 13.35 -1.82 -9.24
CA PHE A 80 11.91 -1.55 -9.40
C PHE A 80 11.07 -2.35 -8.40
N ILE A 81 11.29 -3.66 -8.29
CA ILE A 81 10.53 -4.52 -7.37
C ILE A 81 10.65 -4.06 -5.92
N ARG A 82 11.84 -3.63 -5.48
CA ARG A 82 12.07 -3.16 -4.10
C ARG A 82 11.15 -2.01 -3.70
N ILE A 83 10.80 -1.12 -4.65
CA ILE A 83 10.01 0.08 -4.37
C ILE A 83 8.56 -0.02 -4.87
N GLY A 84 8.24 -0.97 -5.75
CA GLY A 84 6.91 -1.07 -6.35
C GLY A 84 5.78 -1.30 -5.35
N VAL A 85 5.93 -2.26 -4.43
CA VAL A 85 4.92 -2.46 -3.35
C VAL A 85 4.90 -1.30 -2.35
N PRO A 86 6.04 -0.73 -1.90
CA PRO A 86 6.03 0.49 -1.09
C PRO A 86 5.30 1.67 -1.74
N ILE A 87 5.46 1.87 -3.06
CA ILE A 87 4.72 2.91 -3.80
C ILE A 87 3.22 2.60 -3.78
N ALA A 88 2.82 1.35 -4.06
CA ALA A 88 1.42 0.95 -3.97
C ALA A 88 0.84 1.14 -2.55
N ALA A 89 1.64 0.87 -1.51
CA ALA A 89 1.28 1.06 -0.10
C ALA A 89 1.03 2.53 0.27
N ILE A 90 1.47 3.47 -0.55
CA ILE A 90 1.17 4.91 -0.43
C ILE A 90 -0.04 5.26 -1.30
N MET A 91 -0.02 4.85 -2.57
CA MET A 91 -1.04 5.24 -3.55
C MET A 91 -2.44 4.77 -3.17
N LEU A 92 -2.60 3.52 -2.71
CA LEU A 92 -3.92 2.97 -2.40
C LEU A 92 -4.57 3.67 -1.19
N PRO A 93 -3.89 3.80 -0.04
CA PRO A 93 -4.46 4.54 1.09
C PRO A 93 -4.77 5.99 0.75
N LEU A 94 -3.89 6.69 0.02
CA LEU A 94 -4.16 8.06 -0.42
C LEU A 94 -5.40 8.13 -1.31
N ALA A 95 -5.54 7.22 -2.27
CA ALA A 95 -6.72 7.16 -3.13
C ALA A 95 -8.00 6.99 -2.32
N PHE A 96 -8.01 6.03 -1.39
CA PHE A 96 -9.22 5.69 -0.65
C PHE A 96 -9.59 6.71 0.43
N PHE A 97 -8.60 7.30 1.13
CA PHE A 97 -8.90 8.36 2.11
C PHE A 97 -9.28 9.68 1.45
N LEU A 98 -8.53 10.10 0.42
CA LEU A 98 -8.70 11.43 -0.16
C LEU A 98 -9.85 11.52 -1.16
N SER A 99 -10.34 10.38 -1.67
CA SER A 99 -11.47 10.37 -2.60
C SER A 99 -12.83 10.64 -1.93
N VAL A 100 -12.91 10.54 -0.59
CA VAL A 100 -14.14 10.74 0.20
C VAL A 100 -13.86 11.51 1.50
N LEU A 101 -13.20 12.67 1.37
CA LEU A 101 -12.99 13.59 2.49
C LEU A 101 -14.28 14.27 2.95
N ASP A 102 -15.16 14.57 2.00
CA ASP A 102 -16.48 15.12 2.31
C ASP A 102 -17.33 14.05 3.01
N LYS A 103 -17.92 14.42 4.15
CA LYS A 103 -18.82 13.55 4.92
C LYS A 103 -20.09 13.20 4.14
N ASP A 104 -20.52 14.08 3.24
CA ASP A 104 -21.73 13.93 2.43
C ASP A 104 -21.42 13.38 1.02
N ALA A 105 -20.19 12.92 0.76
CA ALA A 105 -19.79 12.38 -0.54
C ALA A 105 -20.67 11.20 -0.98
N THR A 106 -21.32 11.34 -2.14
CA THR A 106 -22.11 10.27 -2.79
C THR A 106 -21.29 9.46 -3.79
N GLU A 107 -20.15 9.97 -4.22
CA GLU A 107 -19.21 9.31 -5.12
C GLU A 107 -17.75 9.70 -4.78
N PRO A 108 -16.75 8.86 -5.15
CA PRO A 108 -15.34 9.20 -4.98
C PRO A 108 -14.91 10.29 -5.95
N ASN A 109 -14.10 11.26 -5.50
CA ASN A 109 -13.47 12.22 -6.40
C ASN A 109 -12.31 11.60 -7.21
N ALA A 110 -11.69 12.39 -8.10
CA ALA A 110 -10.62 11.96 -9.01
C ALA A 110 -9.40 11.30 -8.33
N MET A 111 -9.19 11.49 -7.02
CA MET A 111 -8.13 10.79 -6.29
C MET A 111 -8.29 9.27 -6.33
N ILE A 112 -9.48 8.75 -6.60
CA ILE A 112 -9.70 7.31 -6.75
C ILE A 112 -8.85 6.68 -7.86
N TYR A 113 -8.44 7.46 -8.88
CA TYR A 113 -7.57 6.97 -9.96
C TYR A 113 -6.18 6.53 -9.47
N LEU A 114 -5.71 7.04 -8.34
CA LEU A 114 -4.49 6.56 -7.69
C LEU A 114 -4.59 5.10 -7.27
N ALA A 115 -5.79 4.60 -6.91
CA ALA A 115 -5.99 3.20 -6.56
C ALA A 115 -5.72 2.30 -7.76
N TYR A 116 -6.27 2.65 -8.93
CA TYR A 116 -6.04 1.89 -10.18
C TYR A 116 -4.55 1.87 -10.54
N ALA A 117 -3.88 3.02 -10.52
CA ALA A 117 -2.46 3.11 -10.81
C ALA A 117 -1.61 2.31 -9.79
N GLY A 118 -1.97 2.36 -8.51
CA GLY A 118 -1.30 1.59 -7.46
C GLY A 118 -1.55 0.08 -7.59
N PHE A 119 -2.75 -0.37 -7.98
CA PHE A 119 -3.03 -1.78 -8.24
C PHE A 119 -2.24 -2.29 -9.45
N VAL A 120 -2.13 -1.50 -10.52
CA VAL A 120 -1.27 -1.83 -11.67
C VAL A 120 0.18 -1.97 -11.23
N MET A 121 0.70 -1.03 -10.43
CA MET A 121 2.05 -1.10 -9.87
C MET A 121 2.27 -2.37 -9.03
N LEU A 122 1.31 -2.68 -8.16
CA LEU A 122 1.33 -3.87 -7.30
C LEU A 122 1.37 -5.15 -8.13
N ILE A 123 0.45 -5.29 -9.10
CA ILE A 123 0.33 -6.48 -9.96
C ILE A 123 1.62 -6.70 -10.75
N ILE A 124 2.11 -5.66 -11.44
CA ILE A 124 3.34 -5.74 -12.22
C ILE A 124 4.52 -6.15 -11.32
N THR A 125 4.63 -5.55 -10.13
CA THR A 125 5.71 -5.86 -9.19
C THR A 125 5.69 -7.32 -8.75
N LEU A 126 4.52 -7.84 -8.38
CA LEU A 126 4.37 -9.22 -7.92
C LEU A 126 4.60 -10.23 -9.04
N ILE A 127 4.08 -9.99 -10.24
CA ILE A 127 4.30 -10.85 -11.41
C ILE A 127 5.78 -10.90 -11.75
N LEU A 128 6.46 -9.75 -11.80
CA LEU A 128 7.90 -9.70 -12.12
C LEU A 128 8.74 -10.43 -11.08
N LEU A 129 8.45 -10.25 -9.79
CA LEU A 129 9.13 -10.99 -8.72
C LEU A 129 8.89 -12.49 -8.85
N GLY A 130 7.63 -12.93 -9.01
CA GLY A 130 7.27 -14.33 -9.16
C GLY A 130 7.97 -14.97 -10.37
N TYR A 131 7.92 -14.31 -11.52
CA TYR A 131 8.66 -14.71 -12.72
C TYR A 131 10.16 -14.85 -12.45
N GLY A 132 10.77 -13.85 -11.81
CA GLY A 132 12.19 -13.85 -11.49
C GLY A 132 12.61 -14.97 -10.54
N LEU A 133 11.73 -15.40 -9.63
CA LEU A 133 11.99 -16.52 -8.72
C LEU A 133 11.85 -17.89 -9.41
N MET A 134 10.98 -18.01 -10.40
CA MET A 134 10.79 -19.25 -11.17
C MET A 134 11.79 -19.43 -12.32
N LYS A 135 12.38 -18.32 -12.80
CA LYS A 135 13.32 -18.34 -13.91
C LYS A 135 14.61 -19.08 -13.54
N LYS A 136 14.83 -20.27 -14.12
CA LYS A 136 16.08 -21.02 -13.96
C LYS A 136 17.28 -20.20 -14.43
N ASN A 137 18.42 -20.36 -13.75
CA ASN A 137 19.70 -19.87 -14.25
C ASN A 137 20.03 -20.69 -15.51
N VAL A 138 20.18 -20.01 -16.64
CA VAL A 138 20.82 -20.57 -17.84
C VAL A 138 22.32 -20.41 -17.68
#